data_AF-A0A830F5T2-F1
#
_entry.id   AF-A0A830F5T2-F1
#
_cell.length_a   1.000
_cell.length_b   1.000
_cell.length_c   1.000
_cell.angle_alpha   90.00
_cell.angle_beta   90.00
_cell.angle_gamma   90.00
#
_symmetry.space_group_name_H-M   'P 1'
#
loop_
_entity.id
_entity.type
_entity.pdbx_description
1 polymer ?
#
loop_
_entity_poly.entity_id
_entity_poly.type
_entity_poly.pdbx_seq_one_letter_code
_entity_poly.pdbx_strand_id
1 'polypeptide(L)'
;MGYRRDDGRVGVRNHVAVTPTPVAASSVARGIADGVGAWGKATPHQMGTTRPPETRSQTERVLAGIGQNPNVGAALVVELGTEETDAADLADRIARNGTPVDTLSIRDVGGTSAALEAGTATLDELNEEASTARREEADANELVFAAECGGSDATSGIAANPAVGKACDRLVRDGGTASFSETPEFIGDHAIDEAVEYGARASASGVSLVDARTADPTDLVAAVRDVADGAATCAEGHGLTEFAITRVGPSM
;
A
#
# COMPACT_ATOMS: atom_id res chain seq x y z
N MET A 1 11.78 18.91 -0.80
CA MET A 1 10.71 19.59 -1.55
C MET A 1 9.54 18.65 -1.75
N GLY A 2 8.34 19.00 -1.27
CA GLY A 2 7.11 18.22 -1.42
C GLY A 2 5.86 19.11 -1.48
N TYR A 3 4.70 18.50 -1.70
CA TYR A 3 3.39 19.15 -1.70
C TYR A 3 2.76 18.96 -0.33
N ARG A 4 2.71 20.01 0.49
CA ARG A 4 2.02 19.95 1.78
C ARG A 4 0.51 19.95 1.55
N ARG A 5 -0.19 19.05 2.22
CA ARG A 5 -1.65 18.91 2.19
C ARG A 5 -2.27 19.56 3.42
N ASP A 6 -3.57 19.80 3.37
CA ASP A 6 -4.33 20.45 4.44
C ASP A 6 -4.31 19.66 5.76
N ASP A 7 -4.17 18.34 5.67
CA ASP A 7 -4.01 17.44 6.81
C ASP A 7 -2.57 17.38 7.38
N GLY A 8 -1.66 18.22 6.85
CA GLY A 8 -0.27 18.33 7.27
C GLY A 8 0.69 17.31 6.65
N ARG A 9 0.20 16.28 5.96
CA ARG A 9 1.05 15.28 5.29
C ARG A 9 1.70 15.85 4.03
N VAL A 10 2.82 15.27 3.61
CA VAL A 10 3.59 15.76 2.46
C VAL A 10 3.66 14.72 1.34
N GLY A 11 3.25 15.14 0.14
CA GLY A 11 3.38 14.35 -1.09
C GLY A 11 4.68 14.63 -1.82
N VAL A 12 5.32 13.60 -2.37
CA VAL A 12 6.48 13.75 -3.27
C VAL A 12 6.06 13.91 -4.74
N ARG A 13 4.78 13.65 -5.04
CA ARG A 13 4.11 13.82 -6.34
C ARG A 13 2.76 14.52 -6.14
N ASN A 14 2.14 14.92 -7.25
CA ASN A 14 0.82 15.54 -7.29
C ASN A 14 0.02 14.93 -8.43
N HIS A 15 -0.67 13.83 -8.14
CA HIS A 15 -1.46 13.08 -9.10
C HIS A 15 -2.95 13.35 -8.93
N VAL A 16 -3.70 13.11 -10.00
CA VAL A 16 -5.16 12.92 -9.90
C VAL A 16 -5.46 11.43 -10.02
N ALA A 17 -6.04 10.84 -8.97
CA ALA A 17 -6.30 9.40 -8.92
C ALA A 17 -7.64 9.06 -9.57
N VAL A 18 -7.68 8.11 -10.50
CA VAL A 18 -8.92 7.58 -11.09
C VAL A 18 -9.22 6.22 -10.47
N THR A 19 -10.18 6.19 -9.55
CA THR A 19 -10.42 5.07 -8.64
C THR A 19 -11.70 4.34 -9.02
N PRO A 20 -11.63 3.20 -9.73
CA PRO A 20 -12.81 2.40 -10.03
C PRO A 20 -13.33 1.71 -8.76
N THR A 21 -14.65 1.62 -8.59
CA THR A 21 -15.30 0.92 -7.45
C THR A 21 -15.41 -0.60 -7.67
N PRO A 22 -15.59 -1.10 -8.92
CA PRO A 22 -15.39 -2.50 -9.25
C PRO A 22 -14.36 -2.73 -10.38
N VAL A 23 -13.91 -3.97 -10.54
CA VAL A 23 -13.06 -4.40 -11.65
C VAL A 23 -13.67 -4.08 -13.03
N ALA A 24 -15.00 -4.11 -13.15
CA ALA A 24 -15.70 -3.82 -14.40
C ALA A 24 -15.54 -2.36 -14.89
N ALA A 25 -15.25 -1.42 -13.98
CA ALA A 25 -14.97 -0.02 -14.32
C ALA A 25 -13.47 0.23 -14.61
N SER A 26 -12.59 -0.75 -14.40
CA SER A 26 -11.14 -0.57 -14.46
C SER A 26 -10.61 -0.17 -15.83
N SER A 27 -11.18 -0.70 -16.92
CA SER A 27 -10.77 -0.33 -18.28
C SER A 27 -11.14 1.11 -18.61
N VAL A 28 -12.31 1.58 -18.15
CA VAL A 28 -12.75 2.96 -18.31
C VAL A 28 -11.89 3.90 -17.49
N ALA A 29 -11.62 3.56 -16.22
CA ALA A 29 -10.72 4.33 -15.35
C ALA A 29 -9.32 4.49 -15.95
N ARG A 30 -8.75 3.42 -16.53
CA ARG A 30 -7.48 3.50 -17.27
C ARG A 30 -7.59 4.41 -18.49
N GLY A 31 -8.63 4.24 -19.31
CA GLY A 31 -8.84 5.08 -20.49
C GLY A 31 -8.95 6.57 -20.16
N ILE A 32 -9.65 6.92 -19.07
CA ILE A 32 -9.72 8.30 -18.57
C ILE A 32 -8.31 8.80 -18.18
N ALA A 33 -7.58 8.03 -17.36
CA ALA A 33 -6.25 8.43 -16.89
C ALA A 33 -5.22 8.55 -18.03
N ASP A 34 -5.28 7.66 -19.02
CA ASP A 34 -4.40 7.67 -20.19
C ASP A 34 -4.68 8.88 -21.11
N GLY A 35 -5.92 9.39 -21.10
CA GLY A 35 -6.35 10.55 -21.87
C GLY A 35 -5.67 11.87 -21.46
N VAL A 36 -5.16 11.94 -20.22
CA VAL A 36 -4.61 13.18 -19.64
C VAL A 36 -3.09 13.16 -19.44
N GLY A 37 -2.44 12.00 -19.64
CA GLY A 37 -0.99 11.85 -19.57
C GLY A 37 -0.42 11.59 -18.17
N ALA A 38 0.75 12.14 -17.87
CA ALA A 38 1.59 11.65 -16.76
C ALA A 38 1.05 11.94 -15.35
N TRP A 39 0.17 12.92 -15.18
CA TRP A 39 -0.37 13.32 -13.88
C TRP A 39 -1.60 12.50 -13.46
N GLY A 40 -2.40 12.02 -14.41
CA GLY A 40 -3.50 11.08 -14.16
C GLY A 40 -2.98 9.68 -13.82
N LYS A 41 -3.58 9.04 -12.80
CA LYS A 41 -3.22 7.68 -12.38
C LYS A 41 -4.45 6.86 -12.05
N ALA A 42 -4.75 5.86 -12.88
CA ALA A 42 -5.77 4.88 -12.56
C ALA A 42 -5.29 3.91 -11.47
N THR A 43 -6.19 3.51 -10.57
CA THR A 43 -5.91 2.61 -9.43
C THR A 43 -6.81 1.36 -9.49
N PRO A 44 -6.73 0.57 -10.58
CA PRO A 44 -7.60 -0.57 -10.79
C PRO A 44 -7.34 -1.69 -9.79
N HIS A 45 -8.39 -2.43 -9.44
CA HIS A 45 -8.32 -3.58 -8.54
C HIS A 45 -9.12 -4.76 -9.11
N GLN A 46 -8.87 -5.97 -8.61
CA GLN A 46 -9.44 -7.21 -9.15
C GLN A 46 -10.78 -7.61 -8.51
N MET A 47 -11.41 -6.71 -7.75
CA MET A 47 -12.57 -7.06 -6.94
C MET A 47 -13.86 -6.88 -7.74
N GLY A 48 -14.72 -7.90 -7.71
CA GLY A 48 -16.02 -7.89 -8.38
C GLY A 48 -17.06 -6.98 -7.72
N THR A 49 -18.26 -6.97 -8.30
CA THR A 49 -19.40 -6.14 -7.86
C THR A 49 -20.00 -6.60 -6.53
N THR A 50 -20.02 -7.92 -6.28
CA THR A 50 -20.57 -8.54 -5.06
C THR A 50 -19.48 -9.26 -4.29
N ARG A 51 -19.36 -8.98 -2.99
CA ARG A 51 -18.27 -9.50 -2.13
C ARG A 51 -18.77 -9.77 -0.71
N PRO A 52 -18.13 -10.70 0.03
CA PRO A 52 -18.36 -10.80 1.47
C PRO A 52 -18.17 -9.45 2.17
N PRO A 53 -18.98 -9.10 3.19
CA PRO A 53 -18.94 -7.79 3.84
C PRO A 53 -17.55 -7.36 4.30
N GLU A 54 -16.76 -8.27 4.89
CA GLU A 54 -15.42 -8.00 5.40
C GLU A 54 -14.44 -7.66 4.26
N THR A 55 -14.51 -8.42 3.17
CA THR A 55 -13.71 -8.19 1.95
C THR A 55 -14.09 -6.86 1.29
N ARG A 56 -15.38 -6.53 1.24
CA ARG A 56 -15.87 -5.24 0.74
C ARG A 56 -15.33 -4.09 1.58
N SER A 57 -15.51 -4.14 2.91
CA SER A 57 -15.02 -3.10 3.82
C SER A 57 -13.50 -2.94 3.76
N GLN A 58 -12.75 -4.03 3.58
CA GLN A 58 -11.31 -3.95 3.32
C GLN A 58 -10.98 -3.24 2.01
N THR A 59 -11.68 -3.60 0.92
CA THR A 59 -11.47 -2.96 -0.38
C THR A 59 -11.75 -1.46 -0.29
N GLU A 60 -12.90 -1.07 0.24
CA GLU A 60 -13.29 0.34 0.35
C GLU A 60 -12.34 1.14 1.24
N ARG A 61 -11.81 0.53 2.32
CA ARG A 61 -10.76 1.13 3.15
C ARG A 61 -9.48 1.38 2.36
N VAL A 62 -9.06 0.44 1.52
CA VAL A 62 -7.88 0.61 0.64
C VAL A 62 -8.14 1.70 -0.39
N LEU A 63 -9.28 1.69 -1.08
CA LEU A 63 -9.63 2.70 -2.09
C LEU A 63 -9.69 4.11 -1.48
N ALA A 64 -10.29 4.26 -0.30
CA ALA A 64 -10.30 5.53 0.42
C ALA A 64 -8.87 5.97 0.79
N GLY A 65 -8.04 5.05 1.30
CA GLY A 65 -6.65 5.33 1.64
C GLY A 65 -5.78 5.72 0.44
N ILE A 66 -6.06 5.17 -0.74
CA ILE A 66 -5.43 5.57 -2.00
C ILE A 66 -5.80 7.01 -2.34
N GLY A 67 -7.09 7.37 -2.30
CA GLY A 67 -7.54 8.75 -2.56
C GLY A 67 -7.01 9.74 -1.53
N GLN A 68 -6.82 9.32 -0.28
CA GLN A 68 -6.25 10.11 0.81
C GLN A 68 -4.70 10.10 0.83
N ASN A 69 -4.02 9.46 -0.11
CA ASN A 69 -2.56 9.44 -0.14
C ASN A 69 -2.04 10.86 -0.41
N PRO A 70 -0.98 11.34 0.27
CA PRO A 70 -0.51 12.71 0.07
C PRO A 70 0.06 12.98 -1.33
N ASN A 71 0.35 11.94 -2.13
CA ASN A 71 0.69 12.09 -3.55
C ASN A 71 -0.52 12.33 -4.46
N VAL A 72 -1.75 12.20 -3.93
CA VAL A 72 -3.00 12.43 -4.63
C VAL A 72 -3.49 13.83 -4.27
N GLY A 73 -3.45 14.73 -5.25
CA GLY A 73 -3.93 16.10 -5.10
C GLY A 73 -5.42 16.26 -5.38
N ALA A 74 -6.03 15.32 -6.10
CA ALA A 74 -7.47 15.19 -6.31
C ALA A 74 -7.81 13.76 -6.74
N ALA A 75 -9.09 13.37 -6.69
CA ALA A 75 -9.54 12.03 -7.08
C ALA A 75 -10.84 12.03 -7.88
N LEU A 76 -10.99 11.07 -8.78
CA LEU A 76 -12.25 10.75 -9.46
C LEU A 76 -12.63 9.30 -9.14
N VAL A 77 -13.76 9.11 -8.49
CA VAL A 77 -14.33 7.77 -8.22
C VAL A 77 -15.20 7.36 -9.40
N VAL A 78 -14.91 6.21 -10.02
CA VAL A 78 -15.62 5.75 -11.22
C VAL A 78 -16.43 4.50 -10.90
N GLU A 79 -17.74 4.60 -11.03
CA GLU A 79 -18.66 3.48 -10.80
C GLU A 79 -19.25 2.93 -12.10
N LEU A 80 -19.58 1.64 -12.06
CA LEU A 80 -20.45 1.04 -13.07
C LEU A 80 -21.92 1.21 -12.68
N GLY A 81 -22.24 1.23 -11.38
CA GLY A 81 -23.62 1.35 -10.86
C GLY A 81 -24.33 0.00 -10.68
N THR A 82 -23.58 -1.08 -10.50
CA THR A 82 -24.10 -2.44 -10.18
C THR A 82 -23.41 -3.11 -8.99
N GLU A 83 -22.38 -2.47 -8.46
CA GLU A 83 -21.57 -2.88 -7.33
C GLU A 83 -22.19 -2.49 -5.99
N GLU A 84 -21.78 -3.20 -4.94
CA GLU A 84 -22.21 -2.92 -3.56
C GLU A 84 -21.44 -1.78 -2.89
N THR A 85 -20.36 -1.29 -3.53
CA THR A 85 -19.63 -0.12 -3.04
C THR A 85 -20.32 1.13 -3.55
N ASP A 86 -20.74 1.97 -2.61
CA ASP A 86 -21.33 3.27 -2.88
C ASP A 86 -20.22 4.27 -3.23
N ALA A 87 -20.25 4.80 -4.45
CA ALA A 87 -19.24 5.76 -4.92
C ALA A 87 -19.29 7.08 -4.15
N ALA A 88 -20.47 7.53 -3.72
CA ALA A 88 -20.62 8.76 -2.95
C ALA A 88 -20.06 8.59 -1.53
N ASP A 89 -20.33 7.47 -0.84
CA ASP A 89 -19.69 7.18 0.45
C ASP A 89 -18.16 7.11 0.33
N LEU A 90 -17.66 6.48 -0.73
CA LEU A 90 -16.22 6.40 -0.97
C LEU A 90 -15.62 7.80 -1.22
N ALA A 91 -16.27 8.63 -2.03
CA ALA A 91 -15.85 10.01 -2.27
C ALA A 91 -15.87 10.84 -0.98
N ASP A 92 -16.95 10.77 -0.19
CA ASP A 92 -17.05 11.44 1.11
C ASP A 92 -15.92 11.04 2.04
N ARG A 93 -15.54 9.76 2.05
CA ARG A 93 -14.41 9.27 2.84
C ARG A 93 -13.08 9.79 2.34
N ILE A 94 -12.86 9.87 1.02
CA ILE A 94 -11.67 10.48 0.43
C ILE A 94 -11.58 11.95 0.85
N ALA A 95 -12.68 12.71 0.72
CA ALA A 95 -12.73 14.14 1.03
C ALA A 95 -12.41 14.51 2.50
N ARG A 96 -12.45 13.55 3.43
CA ARG A 96 -12.22 13.81 4.88
C ARG A 96 -10.88 14.43 5.22
N ASN A 97 -9.87 14.26 4.37
CA ASN A 97 -8.54 14.85 4.56
C ASN A 97 -8.32 16.12 3.71
N GLY A 98 -9.38 16.66 3.11
CA GLY A 98 -9.33 17.83 2.24
C GLY A 98 -8.99 17.53 0.78
N THR A 99 -8.81 16.26 0.38
CA THR A 99 -8.59 15.91 -1.04
C THR A 99 -9.86 16.21 -1.86
N PRO A 100 -9.81 17.10 -2.87
CA PRO A 100 -10.91 17.30 -3.81
C PRO A 100 -11.25 16.00 -4.54
N VAL A 101 -12.54 15.70 -4.65
CA VAL A 101 -13.00 14.45 -5.22
C VAL A 101 -14.35 14.58 -5.90
N ASP A 102 -14.48 13.96 -7.06
CA ASP A 102 -15.74 13.81 -7.79
C ASP A 102 -16.07 12.35 -8.07
N THR A 103 -17.31 12.11 -8.49
CA THR A 103 -17.82 10.78 -8.86
C THR A 103 -18.30 10.76 -10.31
N LEU A 104 -18.08 9.65 -11.02
CA LEU A 104 -18.57 9.40 -12.37
C LEU A 104 -19.25 8.05 -12.46
N SER A 105 -20.52 8.03 -12.84
CA SER A 105 -21.26 6.80 -13.15
C SER A 105 -21.23 6.51 -14.64
N ILE A 106 -20.64 5.37 -15.03
CA ILE A 106 -20.56 4.94 -16.43
C ILE A 106 -21.96 4.75 -17.03
N ARG A 107 -22.92 4.24 -16.24
CA ARG A 107 -24.28 3.99 -16.74
C ARG A 107 -25.08 5.27 -16.89
N ASP A 108 -24.95 6.20 -15.95
CA ASP A 108 -25.74 7.42 -15.97
C ASP A 108 -25.30 8.38 -17.09
N VAL A 109 -24.00 8.41 -17.40
CA VAL A 109 -23.49 9.20 -18.54
C VAL A 109 -23.73 8.53 -19.90
N GLY A 110 -24.25 7.30 -19.95
CA GLY A 110 -24.65 6.64 -21.19
C GLY A 110 -23.65 5.63 -21.77
N GLY A 111 -22.73 5.11 -20.95
CA GLY A 111 -21.82 4.03 -21.30
C GLY A 111 -20.37 4.46 -21.54
N THR A 112 -19.53 3.52 -21.98
CA THR A 112 -18.07 3.67 -22.01
C THR A 112 -17.58 4.93 -22.75
N SER A 113 -18.04 5.18 -23.97
CA SER A 113 -17.55 6.32 -24.76
C SER A 113 -17.85 7.66 -24.11
N ALA A 114 -19.07 7.83 -23.60
CA ALA A 114 -19.48 9.04 -22.89
C ALA A 114 -18.74 9.19 -21.55
N ALA A 115 -18.48 8.08 -20.85
CA ALA A 115 -17.71 8.08 -19.61
C ALA A 115 -16.24 8.47 -19.83
N LEU A 116 -15.62 8.07 -20.94
CA LEU A 116 -14.27 8.50 -21.27
C LEU A 116 -14.20 10.01 -21.49
N GLU A 117 -15.16 10.58 -22.22
CA GLU A 117 -15.23 12.03 -22.47
C GLU A 117 -15.52 12.82 -21.19
N ALA A 118 -16.60 12.48 -20.49
CA ALA A 118 -17.00 13.16 -19.26
C ALA A 118 -15.95 13.00 -18.15
N GLY A 119 -15.37 11.80 -18.02
CA GLY A 119 -14.33 11.53 -17.04
C GLY A 119 -13.04 12.30 -17.31
N THR A 120 -12.64 12.46 -18.58
CA THR A 120 -11.45 13.26 -18.94
C THR A 120 -11.67 14.73 -18.60
N ALA A 121 -12.84 15.29 -18.95
CA ALA A 121 -13.19 16.67 -18.62
C ALA A 121 -13.20 16.93 -17.10
N THR A 122 -13.82 16.02 -16.34
CA THR A 122 -13.84 16.10 -14.86
C THR A 122 -12.42 16.02 -14.29
N LEU A 123 -11.56 15.18 -14.87
CA LEU A 123 -10.17 15.05 -14.42
C LEU A 123 -9.35 16.31 -14.66
N ASP A 124 -9.60 17.03 -15.76
CA ASP A 124 -8.96 18.31 -16.05
C ASP A 124 -9.37 19.38 -15.02
N GLU A 125 -10.66 19.47 -14.68
CA GLU A 125 -11.16 20.38 -13.63
C GLU A 125 -10.52 20.09 -12.27
N LEU A 126 -10.49 18.82 -11.86
CA LEU A 126 -9.80 18.38 -10.63
C LEU A 126 -8.30 18.68 -10.66
N ASN A 127 -7.66 18.56 -11.82
CA ASN A 127 -6.25 18.86 -11.97
C ASN A 127 -5.95 20.36 -11.90
N GLU A 128 -6.84 21.23 -12.39
CA GLU A 128 -6.71 22.68 -12.23
C GLU A 128 -6.65 23.06 -10.74
N GLU A 129 -7.52 22.47 -9.93
CA GLU A 129 -7.50 22.64 -8.47
C GLU A 129 -6.23 22.07 -7.84
N ALA A 130 -5.91 20.80 -8.13
CA ALA A 130 -4.74 20.13 -7.58
C ALA A 130 -3.42 20.84 -7.94
N SER A 131 -3.34 21.45 -9.12
CA SER A 131 -2.14 22.15 -9.63
C SER A 131 -1.89 23.51 -8.98
N THR A 132 -2.82 24.01 -8.16
CA THR A 132 -2.58 25.21 -7.33
C THR A 132 -1.53 24.96 -6.25
N ALA A 133 -1.39 23.70 -5.80
CA ALA A 133 -0.39 23.30 -4.82
C ALA A 133 1.03 23.45 -5.38
N ARG A 134 1.91 24.12 -4.63
CA ARG A 134 3.32 24.31 -4.98
C ARG A 134 4.21 23.45 -4.10
N ARG A 135 5.36 23.05 -4.66
CA ARG A 135 6.39 22.38 -3.88
C ARG A 135 7.03 23.36 -2.90
N GLU A 136 7.18 22.93 -1.66
CA GLU A 136 7.88 23.66 -0.60
C GLU A 136 8.89 22.76 0.12
N GLU A 137 9.78 23.37 0.90
CA GLU A 137 10.71 22.62 1.74
C GLU A 137 9.94 21.75 2.74
N ALA A 138 10.42 20.54 2.93
CA ALA A 138 9.82 19.54 3.81
C ALA A 138 10.95 18.70 4.39
N ASP A 139 10.82 18.36 5.67
CA ASP A 139 11.84 17.62 6.40
C ASP A 139 11.80 16.13 6.03
N ALA A 140 12.94 15.45 6.17
CA ALA A 140 13.03 14.02 5.89
C ALA A 140 12.13 13.19 6.82
N ASN A 141 11.83 13.70 8.02
CA ASN A 141 10.94 13.04 8.99
C ASN A 141 9.47 13.01 8.57
N GLU A 142 9.07 13.84 7.59
CA GLU A 142 7.71 13.86 7.04
C GLU A 142 7.52 12.78 5.96
N LEU A 143 8.60 12.09 5.55
CA LEU A 143 8.57 11.09 4.50
C LEU A 143 8.10 9.73 5.04
N VAL A 144 7.15 9.14 4.31
CA VAL A 144 6.75 7.74 4.44
C VAL A 144 7.30 6.97 3.24
N PHE A 145 8.17 6.00 3.51
CA PHE A 145 8.78 5.13 2.50
C PHE A 145 8.28 3.71 2.68
N ALA A 146 7.73 3.12 1.62
CA ALA A 146 7.36 1.71 1.59
C ALA A 146 8.31 0.96 0.67
N ALA A 147 8.77 -0.21 1.11
CA ALA A 147 9.60 -1.12 0.34
C ALA A 147 8.85 -2.42 0.07
N GLU A 148 8.95 -2.90 -1.16
CA GLU A 148 8.46 -4.20 -1.61
C GLU A 148 9.55 -4.86 -2.43
N CYS A 149 9.55 -6.17 -2.46
CA CYS A 149 10.33 -6.96 -3.38
C CYS A 149 9.66 -6.96 -4.76
N GLY A 150 10.47 -7.24 -5.78
CA GLY A 150 9.98 -7.46 -7.14
C GLY A 150 10.14 -8.94 -7.49
N GLY A 151 10.96 -9.22 -8.50
CA GLY A 151 11.44 -10.58 -8.72
C GLY A 151 12.60 -10.88 -7.77
N SER A 152 12.35 -11.63 -6.71
CA SER A 152 13.42 -12.07 -5.81
C SER A 152 14.45 -12.91 -6.58
N ASP A 153 15.73 -12.58 -6.40
CA ASP A 153 16.84 -13.30 -6.97
C ASP A 153 17.91 -13.62 -5.92
N ALA A 154 18.90 -14.41 -6.32
CA ALA A 154 19.98 -14.83 -5.44
C ALA A 154 20.87 -13.69 -4.91
N THR A 155 20.75 -12.49 -5.47
CA THR A 155 21.53 -11.31 -5.09
C THR A 155 20.73 -10.32 -4.24
N SER A 156 19.42 -10.46 -4.19
CA SER A 156 18.49 -9.53 -3.54
C SER A 156 18.81 -9.38 -2.05
N GLY A 157 18.98 -10.49 -1.33
CA GLY A 157 19.39 -10.51 0.08
C GLY A 157 20.84 -10.10 0.36
N ILE A 158 21.68 -9.96 -0.67
CA ILE A 158 23.12 -9.63 -0.52
C ILE A 158 23.39 -8.17 -0.90
N ALA A 159 22.61 -7.61 -1.82
CA ALA A 159 22.85 -6.29 -2.40
C ALA A 159 21.67 -5.33 -2.19
N ALA A 160 20.55 -5.56 -2.87
CA ALA A 160 19.43 -4.62 -2.89
C ALA A 160 18.76 -4.48 -1.53
N ASN A 161 18.41 -5.60 -0.88
CA ASN A 161 17.68 -5.59 0.38
C ASN A 161 18.52 -4.97 1.50
N PRO A 162 19.82 -5.30 1.68
CA PRO A 162 20.67 -4.62 2.67
C PRO A 162 20.85 -3.11 2.39
N ALA A 163 20.90 -2.71 1.12
CA ALA A 163 20.99 -1.29 0.76
C ALA A 163 19.70 -0.53 1.10
N VAL A 164 18.54 -1.11 0.79
CA VAL A 164 17.22 -0.56 1.16
C VAL A 164 17.06 -0.52 2.68
N GLY A 165 17.45 -1.58 3.40
CA GLY A 165 17.45 -1.61 4.86
C GLY A 165 18.24 -0.46 5.48
N LYS A 166 19.48 -0.21 5.00
CA LYS A 166 20.29 0.94 5.45
C LYS A 166 19.65 2.30 5.13
N ALA A 167 18.90 2.40 4.03
CA ALA A 167 18.15 3.62 3.72
C ALA A 167 16.97 3.81 4.68
N CYS A 168 16.23 2.75 4.99
CA CYS A 168 15.17 2.75 5.99
C CYS A 168 15.71 3.13 7.38
N ASP A 169 16.84 2.57 7.82
CA ASP A 169 17.48 2.91 9.10
C ASP A 169 17.87 4.39 9.19
N ARG A 170 18.29 4.99 8.07
CA ARG A 170 18.58 6.43 8.02
C ARG A 170 17.32 7.25 8.16
N LEU A 171 16.28 6.91 7.40
CA LEU A 171 15.00 7.59 7.45
C LEU A 171 14.37 7.53 8.86
N VAL A 172 14.34 6.34 9.48
CA VAL A 172 13.79 6.15 10.83
C VAL A 172 14.60 6.91 11.88
N ARG A 173 15.94 6.91 11.79
CA ARG A 173 16.80 7.70 12.68
C ARG A 173 16.51 9.21 12.59
N ASP A 174 16.16 9.68 11.41
CA ASP A 174 15.81 11.08 11.17
C ASP A 174 14.36 11.40 11.57
N GLY A 175 13.57 10.39 11.99
CA GLY A 175 12.19 10.54 12.46
C GLY A 175 11.11 10.23 11.40
N GLY A 176 11.50 9.75 10.23
CA GLY A 176 10.58 9.34 9.16
C GLY A 176 10.01 7.94 9.36
N THR A 177 9.12 7.54 8.45
CA THR A 177 8.44 6.24 8.53
C THR A 177 8.91 5.32 7.41
N ALA A 178 9.32 4.10 7.76
CA ALA A 178 9.55 3.01 6.81
C ALA A 178 8.48 1.93 7.01
N SER A 179 7.95 1.41 5.90
CA SER A 179 6.98 0.32 5.86
C SER A 179 7.46 -0.77 4.92
N PHE A 180 7.15 -2.02 5.24
CA PHE A 180 7.37 -3.18 4.39
C PHE A 180 6.07 -4.00 4.37
N SER A 181 5.71 -4.62 3.25
CA SER A 181 4.52 -5.48 3.16
C SER A 181 4.90 -6.94 2.90
N GLU A 182 4.26 -7.67 1.99
CA GLU A 182 4.68 -9.02 1.59
C GLU A 182 4.78 -10.04 2.74
N THR A 183 3.71 -10.16 3.53
CA THR A 183 3.64 -11.16 4.62
C THR A 183 4.14 -12.56 4.23
N PRO A 184 3.79 -13.10 3.05
CA PRO A 184 4.32 -14.39 2.61
C PRO A 184 5.85 -14.46 2.43
N GLU A 185 6.51 -13.36 2.06
CA GLU A 185 7.96 -13.35 1.73
C GLU A 185 8.87 -13.51 2.95
N PHE A 186 8.35 -13.26 4.15
CA PHE A 186 9.04 -13.55 5.40
C PHE A 186 8.41 -14.70 6.20
N ILE A 187 7.32 -15.31 5.72
CA ILE A 187 6.80 -16.56 6.27
C ILE A 187 7.76 -17.69 5.89
N GLY A 188 8.74 -17.96 6.74
CA GLY A 188 9.83 -18.92 6.50
C GLY A 188 11.19 -18.39 6.96
N ASP A 189 11.29 -17.09 7.25
CA ASP A 189 12.44 -16.49 7.91
C ASP A 189 12.32 -16.66 9.44
N HIS A 190 13.43 -16.90 10.13
CA HIS A 190 13.49 -16.87 11.60
C HIS A 190 13.23 -15.46 12.16
N ALA A 191 13.26 -14.47 11.28
CA ALA A 191 12.89 -13.10 11.56
C ALA A 191 11.40 -12.90 11.85
N ILE A 192 10.50 -13.89 11.76
CA ILE A 192 9.09 -13.66 12.13
C ILE A 192 8.99 -13.23 13.59
N ASP A 193 9.65 -13.89 14.54
CA ASP A 193 9.57 -13.49 15.95
C ASP A 193 10.28 -12.14 16.21
N GLU A 194 11.36 -11.80 15.49
CA GLU A 194 12.06 -10.51 15.61
C GLU A 194 11.38 -9.35 14.87
N ALA A 195 10.76 -9.59 13.71
CA ALA A 195 9.92 -8.64 13.00
C ALA A 195 8.60 -8.43 13.74
N VAL A 196 8.18 -9.40 14.54
CA VAL A 196 7.10 -9.29 15.52
C VAL A 196 7.50 -8.58 16.77
N GLU A 197 8.75 -8.69 17.23
CA GLU A 197 9.21 -7.98 18.41
C GLU A 197 9.66 -6.54 18.08
N TYR A 198 10.29 -6.29 16.93
CA TYR A 198 10.48 -4.95 16.33
C TYR A 198 9.13 -4.38 15.93
N GLY A 199 8.27 -5.22 15.32
CA GLY A 199 6.87 -5.00 15.11
C GLY A 199 6.17 -4.62 16.40
N ALA A 200 6.43 -5.27 17.54
CA ALA A 200 5.88 -5.05 18.90
C ALA A 200 6.51 -3.86 19.64
N ARG A 201 7.74 -3.46 19.30
CA ARG A 201 8.39 -2.25 19.80
C ARG A 201 7.95 -1.01 19.03
N ALA A 202 7.84 -1.13 17.71
CA ALA A 202 7.04 -0.23 16.89
C ALA A 202 5.60 -0.27 17.39
N SER A 203 5.08 -1.47 17.70
CA SER A 203 3.72 -1.77 18.15
C SER A 203 3.49 -1.72 19.67
N ALA A 204 4.35 -0.97 20.37
CA ALA A 204 3.82 -0.03 21.35
C ALA A 204 2.84 0.97 20.67
N SER A 205 2.72 0.91 19.33
CA SER A 205 1.63 1.35 18.44
C SER A 205 0.70 0.25 17.79
N GLY A 206 0.74 -1.05 18.17
CA GLY A 206 -0.20 -2.16 17.84
C GLY A 206 0.02 -3.17 16.64
N VAL A 207 0.42 -4.45 16.92
CA VAL A 207 0.23 -5.80 16.21
C VAL A 207 1.48 -6.68 15.75
N SER A 208 1.31 -8.03 15.56
CA SER A 208 2.15 -9.29 15.77
C SER A 208 2.17 -10.40 14.63
N LEU A 209 2.95 -11.53 14.71
CA LEU A 209 3.05 -12.79 13.85
C LEU A 209 3.53 -14.09 14.61
N VAL A 210 3.58 -15.25 13.91
CA VAL A 210 3.05 -16.62 14.17
C VAL A 210 1.53 -16.65 14.13
N ASP A 211 0.99 -17.51 13.26
CA ASP A 211 -0.44 -17.79 13.29
C ASP A 211 -0.77 -18.91 14.29
N ALA A 212 -1.05 -18.49 15.53
CA ALA A 212 -1.59 -19.33 16.59
C ALA A 212 -2.91 -20.08 16.22
N ARG A 213 -3.47 -19.87 15.03
CA ARG A 213 -4.70 -20.51 14.56
C ARG A 213 -4.50 -21.93 14.01
N THR A 214 -3.28 -22.37 13.64
CA THR A 214 -3.09 -23.66 12.93
C THR A 214 -1.96 -24.56 13.43
N ALA A 215 -0.97 -24.02 14.14
CA ALA A 215 0.08 -24.83 14.75
C ALA A 215 -0.46 -25.54 16.01
N ASP A 216 -0.09 -26.80 16.23
CA ASP A 216 -0.43 -27.50 17.47
C ASP A 216 0.76 -27.53 18.47
N PRO A 217 0.49 -27.62 19.78
CA PRO A 217 1.53 -27.52 20.81
C PRO A 217 2.62 -28.59 20.72
N THR A 218 2.33 -29.73 20.11
CA THR A 218 3.24 -30.87 19.95
C THR A 218 4.31 -30.59 18.91
N ASP A 219 3.95 -29.88 17.83
CA ASP A 219 4.89 -29.46 16.79
C ASP A 219 5.88 -28.42 17.35
N LEU A 220 5.39 -27.53 18.21
CA LEU A 220 6.22 -26.55 18.91
C LEU A 220 7.12 -27.22 19.97
N VAL A 221 6.60 -28.20 20.71
CA VAL A 221 7.35 -28.92 21.76
C VAL A 221 8.41 -29.87 21.19
N ALA A 222 8.16 -30.50 20.03
CA ALA A 222 9.15 -31.33 19.35
C ALA A 222 10.35 -30.50 18.87
N ALA A 223 10.10 -29.36 18.23
CA ALA A 223 11.15 -28.46 17.77
C ALA A 223 11.98 -27.86 18.93
N VAL A 224 11.35 -27.54 20.07
CA VAL A 224 12.04 -27.04 21.26
C VAL A 224 12.87 -28.13 21.95
N ARG A 225 12.44 -29.39 21.92
CA ARG A 225 13.19 -30.52 22.50
C ARG A 225 14.43 -30.86 21.69
N ASP A 226 14.35 -30.85 20.36
CA ASP A 226 15.52 -31.10 19.51
C ASP A 226 16.62 -30.05 19.71
N VAL A 227 16.24 -28.78 19.89
CA VAL A 227 17.16 -27.70 20.27
C VAL A 227 17.72 -27.90 21.68
N ALA A 228 16.88 -28.30 22.65
CA ALA A 228 17.31 -28.56 24.03
C ALA A 228 18.27 -29.77 24.16
N ASP A 229 18.16 -30.74 23.25
CA ASP A 229 19.05 -31.89 23.12
C ASP A 229 20.34 -31.58 22.31
N GLY A 230 20.59 -30.30 22.03
CA GLY A 230 21.85 -29.79 21.49
C GLY A 230 21.88 -29.65 19.96
N ALA A 231 20.73 -29.74 19.29
CA ALA A 231 20.65 -29.28 17.90
C ALA A 231 20.81 -27.76 17.85
N ALA A 232 21.51 -27.26 16.82
CA ALA A 232 21.69 -25.83 16.63
C ALA A 232 20.33 -25.14 16.51
N THR A 233 20.15 -24.00 17.20
CA THR A 233 19.00 -23.16 16.91
C THR A 233 19.07 -22.68 15.47
N CYS A 234 17.92 -22.42 14.91
CA CYS A 234 17.78 -21.81 13.60
C CYS A 234 18.56 -20.47 13.47
N ALA A 235 18.64 -19.68 14.54
CA ALA A 235 19.42 -18.43 14.56
C ALA A 235 20.94 -18.66 14.58
N GLU A 236 21.40 -19.66 15.35
CA GLU A 236 22.82 -20.02 15.44
C GLU A 236 23.33 -20.68 14.16
N GLY A 237 22.50 -21.50 13.51
CA GLY A 237 22.82 -22.09 12.20
C GLY A 237 22.96 -21.06 11.08
N HIS A 238 22.33 -19.89 11.24
CA HIS A 238 22.25 -18.85 10.22
C HIS A 238 23.09 -17.60 10.51
N GLY A 239 23.84 -17.55 11.61
CA GLY A 239 24.72 -16.41 11.94
C GLY A 239 23.97 -15.09 12.17
N LEU A 240 22.68 -15.19 12.48
CA LEU A 240 21.73 -14.07 12.64
C LEU A 240 21.95 -13.26 13.92
N THR A 241 22.95 -13.62 14.72
CA THR A 241 23.43 -12.86 15.89
C THR A 241 24.01 -11.47 15.56
N GLU A 242 24.11 -11.10 14.27
CA GLU A 242 24.57 -9.78 13.81
C GLU A 242 23.75 -9.27 12.59
N PHE A 243 22.42 -9.15 12.73
CA PHE A 243 21.51 -8.33 11.90
C PHE A 243 21.71 -8.33 10.37
N ALA A 244 21.67 -9.50 9.75
CA ALA A 244 21.46 -9.63 8.31
C ALA A 244 20.24 -10.52 8.09
N ILE A 245 19.30 -10.13 7.23
CA ILE A 245 18.35 -11.08 6.65
C ILE A 245 19.18 -12.06 5.82
N THR A 246 19.51 -13.22 6.39
CA THR A 246 20.19 -14.30 5.68
C THR A 246 19.20 -15.39 5.30
N ARG A 247 18.46 -15.20 4.20
CA ARG A 247 18.39 -16.25 3.18
C ARG A 247 17.93 -15.76 1.80
N VAL A 248 18.59 -16.37 0.81
CA VAL A 248 18.30 -16.37 -0.63
C VAL A 248 17.26 -17.45 -0.94
N GLY A 249 16.19 -17.09 -1.64
CA GLY A 249 15.25 -18.01 -2.28
C GLY A 249 14.36 -17.25 -3.28
N PRO A 250 14.07 -17.81 -4.47
CA PRO A 250 13.16 -17.17 -5.41
C PRO A 250 11.77 -17.12 -4.80
N SER A 251 11.17 -15.94 -4.84
CA SER A 251 9.73 -15.76 -4.69
C SER A 251 9.06 -16.56 -5.82
N MET A 252 8.25 -17.56 -5.45
CA MET A 252 7.35 -18.26 -6.38
C MET A 252 5.96 -17.65 -6.28
#